data_AF-E0VU26-F1
#
_entry.id   AF-E0VU26-F1
#
_cell.length_a   1.000
_cell.length_b   1.000
_cell.length_c   1.000
_cell.angle_alpha   90.00
_cell.angle_beta   90.00
_cell.angle_gamma   90.00
#
_symmetry.space_group_name_H-M   'P 1'
#
loop_
_entity.id
_entity.type
_entity.pdbx_description
1 polymer ?
#
loop_
_entity_poly.entity_id
_entity_poly.type
_entity_poly.pdbx_seq_one_letter_code
_entity_poly.pdbx_strand_id
1 'polypeptide(L)'
;MYIIKETTKTVTYSGVIIIGLGITVIIFHAIFRELFSGNSANNIYSKASDRCIKNEKVILSLGQPIRAYGEENSRGRRHHTNYLEYSKDGINYLRMKFFLKGSRKKATVHLEMKENEKKNYEYRYLFVQVDEYPYTTIVLEDNRVETVTSSKPVNDELLLT
;
A
#
# COMPACT_ATOMS: atom_id res chain seq x y z
N MET A 1 48.45 43.38 -6.83
CA MET A 1 48.84 42.03 -6.35
C MET A 1 47.96 41.73 -5.13
N TYR A 2 47.49 40.48 -4.97
CA TYR A 2 46.56 39.97 -3.92
C TYR A 2 45.04 40.20 -4.09
N ILE A 3 44.39 39.50 -5.03
CA ILE A 3 42.96 39.15 -4.88
C ILE A 3 42.66 37.68 -5.32
N ILE A 4 43.48 37.09 -6.19
CA ILE A 4 43.09 35.85 -6.91
C ILE A 4 43.54 34.54 -6.23
N LYS A 5 44.38 34.57 -5.18
CA LYS A 5 44.92 33.33 -4.59
C LYS A 5 43.97 32.58 -3.64
N GLU A 6 42.88 33.20 -3.18
CA GLU A 6 41.95 32.57 -2.25
C GLU A 6 40.69 32.00 -2.94
N THR A 7 40.35 32.48 -4.13
CA THR A 7 39.14 32.07 -4.87
C THR A 7 39.19 30.63 -5.38
N THR A 8 40.38 30.04 -5.54
CA THR A 8 40.51 28.65 -6.02
C THR A 8 40.07 27.62 -4.99
N LYS A 9 40.17 27.95 -3.69
CA LYS A 9 39.73 27.03 -2.62
C LYS A 9 38.20 27.03 -2.51
N THR A 10 37.57 28.20 -2.55
CA THR A 10 36.11 28.37 -2.47
C THR A 10 35.36 27.72 -3.63
N VAL A 11 35.89 27.83 -4.86
CA VAL A 11 35.29 27.21 -6.05
C VAL A 11 35.29 25.68 -5.95
N THR A 12 36.38 25.09 -5.45
CA THR A 12 36.49 23.63 -5.27
C THR A 12 35.47 23.13 -4.24
N TYR A 13 35.32 23.82 -3.09
CA TYR A 13 34.33 23.44 -2.08
C TYR A 13 32.89 23.59 -2.59
N SER A 14 32.56 24.67 -3.31
CA SER A 14 31.22 24.83 -3.91
C SER A 14 30.92 23.77 -4.98
N GLY A 15 31.92 23.37 -5.77
CA GLY A 15 31.76 22.32 -6.78
C GLY A 15 31.42 20.97 -6.16
N VAL A 16 32.12 20.61 -5.07
CA VAL A 16 31.85 19.37 -4.32
C VAL A 16 30.44 19.38 -3.74
N ILE A 17 29.98 20.51 -3.20
CA ILE A 17 28.62 20.65 -2.64
C ILE A 17 27.55 20.46 -3.72
N ILE A 18 27.73 21.09 -4.90
CA ILE A 18 26.78 20.96 -6.01
C ILE A 18 26.71 19.52 -6.52
N ILE A 19 27.85 18.85 -6.66
CA ILE A 19 27.90 17.44 -7.07
C ILE A 19 27.22 16.55 -6.03
N GLY A 20 27.50 16.77 -4.74
CA GLY A 20 26.87 16.04 -3.65
C GLY A 20 25.35 16.19 -3.66
N LEU A 21 24.85 17.42 -3.81
CA LEU A 21 23.41 17.70 -3.92
C LEU A 21 22.79 17.09 -5.19
N GLY A 22 23.50 17.09 -6.32
CA GLY A 22 23.02 16.45 -7.54
C GLY A 22 22.79 14.96 -7.35
N ILE A 23 23.77 14.26 -6.78
CA ILE A 23 23.68 12.81 -6.54
C ILE A 23 22.57 12.51 -5.52
N THR A 24 22.49 13.26 -4.42
CA THR A 24 21.46 13.04 -3.40
C THR A 24 20.06 13.29 -3.95
N VAL A 25 19.84 14.33 -4.76
CA VAL A 25 18.54 14.59 -5.40
C VAL A 25 18.14 13.46 -6.34
N ILE A 26 19.07 12.92 -7.14
CA ILE A 26 18.79 11.81 -8.06
C ILE A 26 18.36 10.55 -7.30
N ILE A 27 19.15 10.14 -6.29
CA ILE A 27 18.85 8.95 -5.48
C ILE A 27 17.56 9.15 -4.70
N PHE A 28 17.41 10.31 -4.05
CA PHE A 28 16.21 10.65 -3.29
C PHE A 28 14.97 10.62 -4.19
N HIS A 29 15.04 11.18 -5.40
CA HIS A 29 13.96 11.15 -6.37
C HIS A 29 13.65 9.72 -6.84
N ALA A 30 14.66 8.88 -7.09
CA ALA A 30 14.45 7.49 -7.48
C ALA A 30 13.72 6.70 -6.39
N ILE A 31 14.16 6.82 -5.12
CA ILE A 31 13.52 6.17 -3.98
C ILE A 31 12.11 6.71 -3.76
N PHE A 32 11.93 8.04 -3.84
CA PHE A 32 10.61 8.65 -3.65
C PHE A 32 9.65 8.21 -4.76
N ARG A 33 10.12 8.14 -6.00
CA ARG A 33 9.30 7.62 -7.10
C ARG A 33 8.97 6.14 -6.92
N GLU A 34 9.90 5.32 -6.45
CA GLU A 34 9.63 3.89 -6.23
C GLU A 34 8.67 3.67 -5.05
N LEU A 35 8.92 4.33 -3.92
CA LEU A 35 8.09 4.21 -2.71
C LEU A 35 6.72 4.89 -2.84
N PHE A 36 6.62 6.01 -3.55
CA PHE A 36 5.35 6.72 -3.77
C PHE A 36 4.70 6.40 -5.13
N SER A 37 5.35 5.62 -6.00
CA SER A 37 4.61 4.87 -7.02
C SER A 37 3.59 4.00 -6.30
N GLY A 38 2.49 3.64 -6.95
CA GLY A 38 1.37 2.92 -6.34
C GLY A 38 1.69 1.56 -5.70
N ASN A 39 2.97 1.20 -5.65
CA ASN A 39 3.48 -0.14 -5.45
C ASN A 39 4.08 -0.39 -4.07
N SER A 40 4.37 0.64 -3.27
CA SER A 40 4.80 0.42 -1.90
C SER A 40 3.63 0.07 -0.98
N ALA A 41 3.85 -0.89 -0.08
CA ALA A 41 2.94 -1.25 1.01
C ALA A 41 2.48 -0.02 1.83
N ASN A 42 3.38 0.94 2.08
CA ASN A 42 3.04 2.17 2.81
C ASN A 42 1.96 3.00 2.10
N ASN A 43 2.15 3.22 0.79
CA ASN A 43 1.24 3.99 -0.04
C ASN A 43 -0.12 3.29 -0.15
N ILE A 44 -0.10 1.96 -0.31
CA ILE A 44 -1.30 1.12 -0.33
C ILE A 44 -2.07 1.23 0.99
N TYR A 45 -1.37 1.19 2.13
CA TYR A 45 -1.97 1.37 3.45
C TYR A 45 -2.62 2.75 3.60
N SER A 46 -1.91 3.82 3.26
CA SER A 46 -2.45 5.19 3.33
C SER A 46 -3.69 5.34 2.45
N LYS A 47 -3.66 4.87 1.20
CA LYS A 47 -4.82 4.90 0.29
C LYS A 47 -6.00 4.08 0.80
N ALA A 48 -5.74 2.86 1.28
CA ALA A 48 -6.79 1.97 1.78
C ALA A 48 -7.44 2.51 3.06
N SER A 49 -6.64 3.01 4.00
CA SER A 49 -7.13 3.60 5.25
C SER A 49 -7.94 4.87 4.99
N ASP A 50 -7.48 5.77 4.12
CA ASP A 50 -8.23 6.95 3.70
C ASP A 50 -9.58 6.59 3.06
N ARG A 51 -9.59 5.57 2.19
CA ARG A 51 -10.83 5.05 1.58
C ARG A 51 -11.80 4.51 2.63
N CYS A 52 -11.30 3.78 3.64
CA CYS A 52 -12.13 3.27 4.72
C CYS A 52 -12.70 4.41 5.58
N ILE A 53 -11.87 5.40 5.93
CA ILE A 53 -12.28 6.53 6.79
C ILE A 53 -13.31 7.43 6.10
N LYS A 54 -13.26 7.55 4.76
CA LYS A 54 -14.21 8.34 3.97
C LYS A 54 -15.54 7.63 3.69
N ASN A 55 -15.64 6.32 3.92
CA ASN A 55 -16.83 5.56 3.60
C ASN A 55 -17.92 5.73 4.68
N GLU A 56 -19.10 6.22 4.30
CA GLU A 56 -20.22 6.47 5.23
C GLU A 56 -20.63 5.23 6.03
N LYS A 57 -20.62 4.04 5.42
CA LYS A 57 -20.98 2.78 6.13
C LYS A 57 -19.99 2.48 7.24
N VAL A 58 -18.70 2.72 7.01
CA VAL A 58 -17.65 2.52 8.01
C VAL A 58 -17.78 3.56 9.12
N ILE A 59 -18.06 4.82 8.76
CA ILE A 59 -18.29 5.92 9.71
C ILE A 59 -19.46 5.61 10.64
N LEU A 60 -20.60 5.17 10.09
CA LEU A 60 -21.80 4.85 10.86
C LEU A 60 -21.56 3.66 11.82
N SER A 61 -20.80 2.66 11.39
CA SER A 61 -20.53 1.46 12.19
C SER A 61 -19.51 1.70 13.32
N LEU A 62 -18.43 2.44 13.06
CA LEU A 62 -17.33 2.64 14.03
C LEU A 62 -17.49 3.91 14.90
N GLY A 63 -18.12 4.95 14.35
CA GLY A 63 -18.22 6.28 14.97
C GLY A 63 -16.93 7.12 14.84
N GLN A 64 -17.08 8.43 14.64
CA GLN A 64 -15.95 9.37 14.61
C GLN A 64 -15.47 9.71 16.03
N PRO A 65 -14.17 10.00 16.24
CA PRO A 65 -13.07 9.96 15.26
C PRO A 65 -12.56 8.53 14.99
N ILE A 66 -12.14 8.26 13.75
CA ILE A 66 -11.60 6.96 13.33
C ILE A 66 -10.08 7.06 13.17
N ARG A 67 -9.34 6.11 13.76
CA ARG A 67 -7.89 5.98 13.64
C ARG A 67 -7.52 4.64 13.04
N ALA A 68 -6.63 4.64 12.05
CA ALA A 68 -6.04 3.43 11.48
C ALA A 68 -4.70 3.11 12.16
N TYR A 69 -4.48 1.84 12.46
CA TYR A 69 -3.24 1.34 13.06
C TYR A 69 -2.85 -0.03 12.52
N GLY A 70 -1.55 -0.29 12.50
CA GLY A 70 -0.97 -1.58 12.09
C GLY A 70 -1.14 -2.67 13.14
N GLU A 71 -0.54 -3.83 12.89
CA GLU A 71 -0.59 -4.96 13.82
C GLU A 71 0.22 -4.66 15.10
N GLU A 72 -0.47 -4.70 16.25
CA GLU A 72 0.16 -4.57 17.56
C GLU A 72 0.64 -5.95 17.99
N ASN A 73 1.94 -6.11 18.23
CA ASN A 73 2.46 -7.34 18.81
C ASN A 73 1.89 -7.49 20.24
N SER A 74 1.66 -8.71 20.71
CA SER A 74 1.25 -9.05 22.08
C SER A 74 2.11 -8.38 23.17
N ARG A 75 3.34 -7.95 22.84
CA ARG A 75 4.26 -7.20 23.73
C ARG A 75 4.20 -5.66 23.60
N GLY A 76 3.18 -5.09 22.95
CA GLY A 76 3.00 -3.64 22.82
C GLY A 76 4.00 -2.93 21.90
N ARG A 77 4.79 -3.69 21.10
CA ARG A 77 5.65 -3.10 20.06
C ARG A 77 4.80 -2.78 18.83
N ARG A 78 4.80 -1.51 18.45
CA ARG A 78 4.17 -1.00 17.22
C ARG A 78 5.03 -1.41 16.03
N HIS A 79 4.77 -2.59 15.45
CA HIS A 79 5.34 -2.89 14.14
C HIS A 79 4.52 -2.20 13.06
N HIS A 80 5.23 -1.82 12.01
CA HIS A 80 4.62 -1.39 10.76
C HIS A 80 3.62 -2.46 10.26
N THR A 81 2.62 -2.05 9.49
CA THR A 81 1.56 -2.92 8.94
C THR A 81 2.12 -4.23 8.42
N ASN A 82 1.53 -5.35 8.83
CA ASN A 82 1.89 -6.67 8.35
C ASN A 82 1.36 -6.83 6.92
N TYR A 83 2.28 -6.84 5.95
CA TYR A 83 1.99 -7.10 4.55
C TYR A 83 2.74 -8.37 4.13
N LEU A 84 2.07 -9.17 3.31
CA LEU A 84 2.63 -10.36 2.70
C LEU A 84 2.60 -10.17 1.18
N GLU A 85 3.77 -10.11 0.59
CA GLU A 85 3.95 -10.17 -0.86
C GLU A 85 4.19 -11.62 -1.27
N TYR A 86 3.42 -12.11 -2.23
CA TYR A 86 3.58 -13.45 -2.78
C TYR A 86 3.35 -13.44 -4.29
N SER A 87 4.08 -14.27 -5.02
CA SER A 87 3.90 -14.43 -6.45
C SER A 87 3.13 -15.71 -6.74
N LYS A 88 2.13 -15.65 -7.61
CA LYS A 88 1.37 -16.80 -8.07
C LYS A 88 1.14 -16.66 -9.58
N ASP A 89 1.48 -17.70 -10.34
CA ASP A 89 1.32 -17.74 -11.80
C ASP A 89 2.03 -16.58 -12.53
N GLY A 90 3.16 -16.11 -11.97
CA GLY A 90 3.93 -14.97 -12.51
C GLY A 90 3.36 -13.60 -12.16
N ILE A 91 2.25 -13.54 -11.42
CA ILE A 91 1.60 -12.30 -10.96
C ILE A 91 1.94 -12.09 -9.48
N ASN A 92 2.37 -10.88 -9.13
CA ASN A 92 2.60 -10.52 -7.74
C ASN A 92 1.30 -10.09 -7.06
N TYR A 93 1.09 -10.59 -5.85
CA TYR A 93 -0.02 -10.24 -4.99
C TYR A 93 0.53 -9.63 -3.71
N LEU A 94 -0.18 -8.62 -3.21
CA LEU A 94 0.09 -8.00 -1.93
C LEU A 94 -1.15 -8.13 -1.06
N ARG A 95 -1.04 -8.88 0.03
CA ARG A 95 -2.08 -9.00 1.05
C ARG A 95 -1.66 -8.21 2.28
N MET A 96 -2.58 -7.42 2.82
CA MET A 96 -2.31 -6.66 4.03
C MET A 96 -3.51 -6.71 4.97
N LYS A 97 -3.21 -6.69 6.26
CA LYS A 97 -4.20 -6.58 7.33
C LYS A 97 -3.83 -5.40 8.22
N PHE A 98 -4.82 -4.59 8.56
CA PHE A 98 -4.67 -3.51 9.52
C PHE A 98 -5.97 -3.32 10.30
N PHE A 99 -5.95 -2.42 11.29
CA PHE A 99 -7.06 -2.23 12.20
C PHE A 99 -7.54 -0.78 12.20
N LEU A 100 -8.83 -0.60 12.41
CA LEU A 100 -9.50 0.68 12.58
C LEU A 100 -10.10 0.73 13.98
N LYS A 101 -9.93 1.86 14.65
CA LYS A 101 -10.56 2.17 15.94
C LYS A 101 -11.39 3.43 15.79
N GLY A 102 -12.70 3.28 15.91
CA GLY A 102 -13.61 4.40 16.07
C GLY A 102 -13.81 4.77 17.55
N SER A 103 -14.73 5.69 17.78
CA SER A 103 -15.16 6.06 19.14
C SER A 103 -16.01 4.98 19.80
N ARG A 104 -16.76 4.20 19.02
CA ARG A 104 -17.70 3.20 19.54
C ARG A 104 -17.15 1.78 19.44
N LYS A 105 -16.48 1.45 18.32
CA LYS A 105 -16.08 0.07 18.00
C LYS A 105 -14.73 -0.01 17.30
N LYS A 106 -14.17 -1.21 17.32
CA LYS A 106 -13.01 -1.60 16.51
C LYS A 106 -13.42 -2.43 15.29
N ALA A 107 -12.59 -2.38 14.26
CA ALA A 107 -12.74 -3.20 13.08
C ALA A 107 -11.39 -3.62 12.52
N THR A 108 -11.37 -4.78 11.90
CA THR A 108 -10.24 -5.31 11.15
C THR A 108 -10.47 -5.10 9.66
N VAL A 109 -9.47 -4.56 8.97
CA VAL A 109 -9.51 -4.37 7.51
C VAL A 109 -8.62 -5.41 6.84
N HIS A 110 -9.19 -6.05 5.83
CA HIS A 110 -8.50 -7.00 4.99
C HIS A 110 -8.46 -6.46 3.57
N LEU A 111 -7.26 -6.39 3.00
CA LEU A 111 -7.07 -6.05 1.60
C LEU A 111 -6.15 -7.05 0.92
N GLU A 112 -6.41 -7.24 -0.37
CA GLU A 112 -5.52 -7.92 -1.28
C GLU A 112 -5.49 -7.15 -2.60
N MET A 113 -4.30 -6.95 -3.13
CA MET A 113 -4.08 -6.31 -4.42
C MET A 113 -3.31 -7.26 -5.34
N LYS A 114 -3.61 -7.21 -6.64
CA LYS A 114 -2.90 -7.90 -7.70
C LYS A 114 -2.09 -6.90 -8.52
N GLU A 115 -0.88 -7.24 -8.92
CA GLU A 115 -0.09 -6.46 -9.86
C GLU A 115 -0.58 -6.75 -11.29
N ASN A 116 -0.96 -5.71 -12.03
CA ASN A 116 -1.33 -5.83 -13.44
C ASN A 116 -0.10 -5.71 -14.36
N GLU A 117 -0.28 -5.99 -15.66
CA GLU A 117 0.76 -5.89 -16.69
C GLU A 117 1.49 -4.53 -16.73
N LYS A 118 0.80 -3.46 -16.31
CA LYS A 118 1.34 -2.09 -16.20
C LYS A 118 2.14 -1.83 -14.91
N LYS A 119 2.44 -2.87 -14.12
CA LYS A 119 3.05 -2.78 -12.79
C LYS A 119 2.28 -1.88 -11.82
N ASN A 120 0.96 -1.88 -11.93
CA ASN A 120 0.08 -1.15 -11.01
C ASN A 120 -0.65 -2.16 -10.14
N TYR A 121 -0.77 -1.88 -8.85
CA TYR A 121 -1.60 -2.68 -7.97
C TYR A 121 -3.07 -2.30 -8.10
N GLU A 122 -3.91 -3.30 -8.35
CA GLU A 122 -5.36 -3.18 -8.36
C GLU A 122 -5.96 -3.99 -7.21
N TYR A 123 -6.98 -3.42 -6.56
CA TYR A 123 -7.67 -4.10 -5.47
C TYR A 123 -8.41 -5.33 -6.01
N ARG A 124 -8.04 -6.50 -5.49
CA ARG A 124 -8.81 -7.73 -5.67
C ARG A 124 -9.99 -7.74 -4.71
N TYR A 125 -9.74 -7.33 -3.46
CA TYR A 125 -10.79 -7.06 -2.49
C TYR A 125 -10.32 -6.07 -1.42
N LEU A 126 -11.26 -5.32 -0.88
CA LEU A 126 -11.10 -4.45 0.28
C LEU A 126 -12.39 -4.53 1.11
N PHE A 127 -12.30 -5.06 2.33
CA PHE A 127 -13.44 -5.11 3.23
C PHE A 127 -13.02 -4.83 4.67
N VAL A 128 -13.98 -4.29 5.42
CA VAL A 128 -13.86 -3.94 6.84
C VAL A 128 -14.78 -4.87 7.63
N GLN A 129 -14.23 -5.61 8.58
CA GLN A 129 -14.96 -6.48 9.48
C GLN A 129 -15.00 -5.85 10.86
N VAL A 130 -16.20 -5.56 11.37
CA VAL A 130 -16.38 -5.03 12.73
C VAL A 130 -16.13 -6.15 13.74
N ASP A 131 -15.23 -5.90 14.68
CA ASP A 131 -14.77 -6.89 15.67
C ASP A 131 -15.73 -7.04 16.86
N GLU A 132 -16.70 -6.12 16.99
CA GLU A 132 -17.62 -6.03 18.12
C GLU A 132 -19.10 -6.14 17.69
N TYR A 133 -19.93 -6.78 18.50
CA TYR A 133 -21.33 -7.07 18.18
C TYR A 133 -22.15 -5.81 17.81
N PRO A 134 -23.01 -5.85 16.76
CA PRO A 134 -23.12 -6.93 15.78
C PRO A 134 -21.91 -7.00 14.85
N TYR A 135 -21.40 -8.23 14.65
CA TYR A 135 -20.35 -8.52 13.68
C TYR A 135 -20.88 -8.21 12.28
N THR A 136 -20.37 -7.16 11.65
CA THR A 136 -20.80 -6.69 10.33
C THR A 136 -19.59 -6.57 9.43
N THR A 137 -19.72 -7.05 8.20
CA THR A 137 -18.68 -6.93 7.18
C THR A 137 -19.13 -5.93 6.13
N ILE A 138 -18.35 -4.88 5.96
CA ILE A 138 -18.57 -3.81 5.00
C ILE A 138 -17.59 -4.03 3.86
N VAL A 139 -18.09 -4.42 2.70
CA VAL A 139 -17.29 -4.57 1.49
C VAL A 139 -17.20 -3.22 0.78
N LEU A 140 -15.99 -2.74 0.55
CA LEU A 140 -15.73 -1.50 -0.20
C LEU A 140 -15.49 -1.80 -1.68
N GLU A 141 -14.65 -2.80 -1.95
CA GLU A 141 -14.35 -3.27 -3.30
C GLU A 141 -14.25 -4.79 -3.30
N ASP A 142 -14.86 -5.44 -4.29
CA ASP A 142 -14.79 -6.88 -4.49
C ASP A 142 -14.70 -7.18 -5.99
N ASN A 143 -13.49 -7.43 -6.47
CA ASN A 143 -13.17 -7.77 -7.86
C ASN A 143 -12.74 -9.24 -7.97
N ARG A 144 -13.18 -10.11 -7.06
CA ARG A 144 -12.77 -11.52 -7.02
C ARG A 144 -13.23 -12.32 -8.24
N VAL A 145 -14.27 -11.86 -8.94
CA VAL A 145 -14.90 -12.55 -10.07
C VAL A 145 -14.04 -12.56 -11.33
N GLU A 146 -13.10 -11.62 -11.49
CA GLU A 146 -12.22 -11.57 -12.68
C GLU A 146 -11.22 -12.75 -12.76
N THR A 147 -10.97 -13.43 -11.64
CA THR A 147 -9.95 -14.49 -11.58
C THR A 147 -10.44 -15.89 -11.99
N VAL A 148 -11.74 -16.06 -12.26
CA VAL A 148 -12.32 -17.39 -12.58
C VAL A 148 -12.41 -17.64 -14.09
N THR A 149 -12.31 -16.60 -14.93
CA THR A 149 -12.54 -16.74 -16.38
C THR A 149 -11.27 -17.02 -17.20
N SER A 150 -10.07 -16.82 -16.67
CA SER A 150 -8.83 -16.90 -17.47
C SER A 150 -8.05 -18.22 -17.41
N SER A 151 -8.53 -19.26 -16.71
CA SER A 151 -7.70 -20.47 -16.47
C SER A 151 -8.36 -21.82 -16.76
N LYS A 152 -9.44 -21.89 -17.56
CA LYS A 152 -9.89 -23.16 -18.14
C LYS A 152 -10.47 -23.00 -19.55
N PRO A 153 -9.82 -23.49 -20.62
CA PRO A 153 -10.58 -24.03 -21.73
C PRO A 153 -11.12 -25.40 -21.27
N VAL A 154 -12.40 -25.45 -20.88
CA VAL A 154 -13.11 -26.72 -20.74
C VAL A 154 -13.51 -27.12 -22.15
N ASN A 155 -12.79 -28.09 -22.72
CA ASN A 155 -13.21 -28.81 -23.92
C ASN A 155 -14.42 -29.69 -23.56
N ASP A 156 -15.62 -29.15 -23.72
CA ASP A 156 -16.88 -29.90 -23.67
C ASP A 156 -17.18 -30.61 -25.00
N GLU A 157 -16.26 -31.46 -25.49
CA GLU A 157 -16.44 -32.23 -26.74
C GLU A 157 -16.08 -33.73 -26.64
N LEU A 158 -16.07 -34.35 -25.46
CA LEU A 158 -15.78 -35.80 -25.34
C LEU A 158 -16.77 -36.60 -24.49
N LEU A 159 -18.07 -36.32 -24.60
CA LEU A 159 -19.13 -37.21 -24.09
C LEU A 159 -20.23 -37.50 -25.11
N LEU A 160 -19.88 -37.67 -26.39
CA LEU A 160 -20.72 -38.37 -27.35
C LEU A 160 -19.85 -39.17 -28.34
N THR A 161 -19.26 -40.27 -27.86
CA THR A 161 -19.04 -41.49 -28.67
C THR A 161 -18.85 -42.69 -27.76
#